data_AF-A0A7J7XHR8-F1
#
_entry.id   AF-A0A7J7XHR8-F1
#
_cell.length_a   1.000
_cell.length_b   1.000
_cell.length_c   1.000
_cell.angle_alpha   90.00
_cell.angle_beta   90.00
_cell.angle_gamma   90.00
#
_symmetry.space_group_name_H-M   'P 1'
#
loop_
_entity.id
_entity.type
_entity.pdbx_description
1 polymer ?
#
loop_
_entity_poly.entity_id
_entity_poly.type
_entity_poly.pdbx_seq_one_letter_code
_entity_poly.pdbx_strand_id
1 'polypeptide(L)'
;MTENFPHLVKEMDLQVQEARRTPNKRNPKRTTPRHIIIKMPRAKDKDRILKTARERNSVTYKGIPIRLSADFSTETLQARREWQEIFKVMNTKNLQPRLLYPAKLSFRIEGQIKSFIDKEKLKEFITTKPGLYEMLKGVL
;
A
#
# COMPACT_ATOMS: atom_id res chain seq x y z
N MET A 1 12.73 -25.31 -6.57
CA MET A 1 11.78 -24.18 -6.44
C MET A 1 12.52 -23.06 -5.72
N THR A 2 12.62 -21.87 -6.30
CA THR A 2 13.36 -20.75 -5.69
C THR A 2 12.51 -20.09 -4.62
N GLU A 3 13.02 -20.00 -3.39
CA GLU A 3 12.34 -19.35 -2.28
C GLU A 3 12.25 -17.83 -2.52
N ASN A 4 11.12 -17.19 -2.17
CA ASN A 4 10.97 -15.75 -2.40
C ASN A 4 11.82 -14.90 -1.47
N PHE A 5 12.04 -15.33 -0.23
CA PHE A 5 12.67 -14.46 0.75
C PHE A 5 13.57 -15.25 1.72
N PRO A 6 14.67 -15.85 1.22
CA PRO A 6 15.53 -16.70 2.05
C PRO A 6 16.19 -15.94 3.21
N HIS A 7 16.36 -14.62 3.09
CA HIS A 7 16.92 -13.77 4.15
C HIS A 7 15.90 -13.46 5.25
N LEU A 8 14.64 -13.20 4.89
CA LEU A 8 13.58 -12.85 5.86
C LEU A 8 13.34 -13.97 6.87
N VAL A 9 13.36 -15.22 6.42
CA VAL A 9 13.15 -16.39 7.29
C VAL A 9 14.32 -16.60 8.25
N LYS A 10 15.55 -16.26 7.82
CA LYS A 10 16.75 -16.40 8.66
C LYS A 10 16.90 -15.25 9.67
N GLU A 11 16.49 -14.05 9.30
CA GLU A 11 16.64 -12.84 10.12
C GLU A 11 15.49 -12.62 11.11
N MET A 12 14.35 -13.28 10.92
CA MET A 12 13.15 -13.05 11.72
C MET A 12 12.59 -14.33 12.29
N ASP A 13 12.33 -14.33 13.59
CA ASP A 13 11.42 -15.30 14.23
C ASP A 13 9.97 -14.92 13.88
N LEU A 14 9.53 -15.34 12.69
CA LEU A 14 8.20 -15.03 12.16
C LEU A 14 7.12 -15.80 12.94
N GLN A 15 6.48 -15.10 13.88
CA GLN A 15 5.33 -15.62 14.61
C GLN A 15 4.02 -15.19 13.95
N VAL A 16 3.09 -16.12 13.78
CA VAL A 16 1.74 -15.85 13.28
C VAL A 16 0.75 -16.07 14.43
N GLN A 17 -0.07 -15.07 14.73
CA GLN A 17 -1.08 -15.20 15.79
C GLN A 17 -2.32 -15.94 15.29
N GLU A 18 -2.80 -15.60 14.09
CA GLU A 18 -3.99 -16.20 13.50
C GLU A 18 -3.88 -16.16 11.98
N ALA A 19 -4.39 -17.18 11.30
CA ALA A 19 -4.57 -17.16 9.85
C ALA A 19 -5.93 -17.76 9.50
N ARG A 20 -6.75 -17.02 8.73
CA ARG A 20 -8.10 -17.47 8.36
C ARG A 20 -8.46 -17.05 6.94
N ARG A 21 -9.38 -17.80 6.32
CA ARG A 21 -9.96 -17.46 5.02
C ARG A 21 -11.17 -16.55 5.22
N THR A 22 -11.27 -15.46 4.45
CA THR A 22 -12.44 -14.57 4.46
C THR A 22 -13.09 -14.47 3.08
N PRO A 23 -14.43 -14.44 2.99
CA PRO A 23 -15.41 -14.68 4.05
C PRO A 23 -15.41 -16.13 4.58
N ASN A 24 -15.88 -16.36 5.81
CA ASN A 24 -15.95 -17.70 6.40
C ASN A 24 -16.80 -18.67 5.56
N LYS A 25 -17.92 -18.17 5.00
CA LYS A 25 -18.79 -18.93 4.09
C LYS A 25 -18.24 -18.88 2.66
N ARG A 26 -18.20 -20.03 1.99
CA ARG A 26 -17.83 -20.14 0.58
C ARG A 26 -19.04 -19.78 -0.29
N ASN A 27 -18.88 -18.82 -1.20
CA ASN A 27 -19.88 -18.57 -2.25
C ASN A 27 -19.60 -19.51 -3.43
N PRO A 28 -20.50 -20.44 -3.78
CA PRO A 28 -20.29 -21.38 -4.88
C PRO A 28 -20.20 -20.70 -6.25
N LYS A 29 -20.80 -19.51 -6.43
CA LYS A 29 -20.75 -18.74 -7.69
C LYS A 29 -19.40 -18.04 -7.92
N ARG A 30 -18.56 -17.92 -6.89
CA ARG A 30 -17.26 -17.24 -6.97
C ARG A 30 -16.18 -18.23 -7.36
N THR A 31 -15.63 -18.08 -8.57
CA THR A 31 -14.52 -18.91 -9.09
C THR A 31 -13.16 -18.52 -8.51
N THR A 32 -13.01 -17.28 -8.03
CA THR A 32 -11.75 -16.81 -7.44
C THR A 32 -11.53 -17.37 -6.02
N PRO A 33 -10.28 -17.72 -5.65
CA PRO A 33 -9.96 -18.15 -4.30
C PRO A 33 -10.34 -17.09 -3.25
N ARG A 34 -10.75 -17.54 -2.06
CA ARG A 34 -10.98 -16.65 -0.91
C ARG A 34 -9.67 -16.03 -0.41
N HIS A 35 -9.73 -14.80 0.05
CA HIS A 35 -8.59 -14.13 0.65
C HIS A 35 -8.18 -14.83 1.96
N ILE A 36 -6.90 -14.80 2.28
CA ILE A 36 -6.36 -15.23 3.58
C ILE A 36 -6.01 -13.95 4.34
N ILE A 37 -6.57 -13.80 5.54
CA ILE A 37 -6.17 -12.77 6.49
C ILE A 37 -5.19 -13.42 7.47
N ILE A 38 -4.02 -12.82 7.61
CA ILE A 38 -2.99 -13.26 8.55
C ILE A 38 -2.84 -12.15 9.60
N LYS A 39 -3.09 -12.48 10.86
CA LYS A 39 -2.87 -11.61 12.00
C LYS A 39 -1.47 -11.86 12.54
N MET A 40 -0.61 -10.86 12.38
CA MET A 40 0.73 -10.88 12.96
C MET A 40 0.68 -10.30 14.38
N PRO A 41 1.41 -10.86 15.36
CA PRO A 41 1.47 -10.34 16.72
C PRO A 41 2.22 -9.00 16.78
N ARG A 42 3.21 -8.81 15.89
CA ARG A 42 4.05 -7.60 15.83
C ARG A 42 3.78 -6.83 14.54
N ALA A 43 3.40 -5.55 14.67
CA ALA A 43 3.17 -4.68 13.51
C ALA A 43 4.44 -4.46 12.66
N LYS A 44 5.61 -4.41 13.29
CA LYS A 44 6.91 -4.26 12.60
C LYS A 44 7.16 -5.39 11.60
N ASP A 45 6.78 -6.62 11.96
CA ASP A 45 7.01 -7.79 11.11
C ASP A 45 6.09 -7.75 9.89
N LYS A 46 4.81 -7.38 10.10
CA LYS A 46 3.86 -7.13 9.02
C LYS A 46 4.39 -6.08 8.03
N ASP A 47 4.91 -4.96 8.54
CA ASP A 47 5.39 -3.87 7.70
C ASP A 47 6.66 -4.26 6.92
N ARG A 48 7.56 -5.04 7.53
CA ARG A 48 8.75 -5.60 6.85
C ARG A 48 8.37 -6.55 5.73
N ILE A 49 7.43 -7.48 5.97
CA ILE A 49 6.93 -8.40 4.94
C ILE A 49 6.35 -7.63 3.76
N LEU A 50 5.47 -6.64 4.04
CA LEU A 50 4.84 -5.84 2.99
C LEU A 50 5.85 -4.96 2.24
N LYS A 51 6.86 -4.41 2.93
CA LYS A 51 7.94 -3.65 2.29
C LYS A 51 8.72 -4.53 1.33
N THR A 52 9.18 -5.69 1.79
CA THR A 52 10.00 -6.60 0.99
C THR A 52 9.21 -7.18 -0.20
N ALA A 53 7.91 -7.44 -0.01
CA ALA A 53 7.01 -7.85 -1.09
C ALA A 53 6.85 -6.78 -2.18
N ARG A 54 6.80 -5.49 -1.79
CA ARG A 54 6.75 -4.37 -2.75
C ARG A 54 8.07 -4.21 -3.50
N GLU A 55 9.20 -4.30 -2.81
CA GLU A 55 10.53 -4.16 -3.43
C GLU A 55 10.81 -5.24 -4.47
N ARG A 56 10.34 -6.48 -4.22
CA ARG A 56 10.49 -7.58 -5.17
C ARG A 56 9.55 -7.49 -6.38
N ASN A 57 8.47 -6.72 -6.30
CA ASN A 57 7.37 -6.61 -7.28
C ASN A 57 6.60 -7.92 -7.64
N SER A 58 7.23 -9.10 -7.51
CA SER A 58 6.63 -10.40 -7.79
C SER A 58 6.89 -11.38 -6.65
N VAL A 59 5.80 -11.91 -6.08
CA VAL A 59 5.82 -12.96 -5.06
C VAL A 59 5.06 -14.14 -5.62
N THR A 60 5.65 -15.34 -5.57
CA THR A 60 5.03 -16.56 -6.12
C THR A 60 4.84 -17.62 -5.06
N TYR A 61 3.78 -18.41 -5.12
CA TYR A 61 3.60 -19.59 -4.29
C TYR A 61 3.42 -20.79 -5.20
N LYS A 62 4.34 -21.76 -5.12
CA LYS A 62 4.38 -22.93 -6.01
C LYS A 62 4.31 -22.56 -7.50
N GLY A 63 5.02 -21.50 -7.90
CA GLY A 63 5.03 -20.99 -9.28
C GLY A 63 3.85 -20.09 -9.66
N ILE A 64 2.83 -19.94 -8.79
CA ILE A 64 1.67 -19.08 -9.05
C ILE A 64 1.89 -17.70 -8.43
N PRO A 65 1.74 -16.59 -9.17
CA PRO A 65 1.88 -15.25 -8.60
C PRO A 65 0.79 -14.98 -7.56
N ILE A 66 1.20 -14.41 -6.42
CA ILE A 66 0.32 -14.02 -5.33
C ILE A 66 0.51 -12.54 -5.00
N ARG A 67 -0.56 -11.91 -4.49
CA ARG A 67 -0.54 -10.51 -4.05
C ARG A 67 -0.63 -10.45 -2.54
N LEU A 68 0.32 -9.74 -1.93
CA LEU A 68 0.31 -9.38 -0.52
C LEU A 68 -0.09 -7.91 -0.37
N SER A 69 -1.10 -7.63 0.43
CA SER A 69 -1.57 -6.27 0.72
C SER A 69 -1.95 -6.16 2.19
N ALA A 70 -1.88 -4.94 2.73
CA ALA A 70 -2.42 -4.66 4.06
C ALA A 70 -3.95 -4.77 4.05
N ASP A 71 -4.51 -5.26 5.14
CA ASP A 71 -5.94 -5.20 5.42
C ASP A 71 -6.27 -3.85 6.08
N PHE A 72 -7.30 -3.17 5.58
CA PHE A 72 -7.72 -1.84 6.00
C PHE A 72 -9.24 -1.82 6.17
N SER A 73 -9.74 -0.92 7.03
CA SER A 73 -11.20 -0.68 7.12
C SER A 73 -11.74 -0.15 5.79
N THR A 74 -13.05 -0.30 5.58
CA THR A 74 -13.74 0.20 4.39
C THR A 74 -13.55 1.71 4.22
N GLU A 75 -13.66 2.46 5.31
CA GLU A 75 -13.43 3.91 5.36
C GLU A 75 -11.99 4.27 4.94
N THR A 76 -10.99 3.57 5.50
CA THR A 76 -9.58 3.80 5.15
C THR A 76 -9.32 3.45 3.68
N LEU A 77 -9.91 2.36 3.17
CA LEU A 77 -9.80 1.99 1.76
C LEU A 77 -10.40 3.04 0.84
N GLN A 78 -11.54 3.62 1.22
CA GLN A 78 -12.19 4.69 0.45
C GLN A 78 -11.32 5.95 0.42
N ALA A 79 -10.85 6.44 1.57
CA ALA A 79 -9.94 7.58 1.61
C ALA A 79 -8.64 7.33 0.81
N ARG A 80 -8.10 6.10 0.84
CA ARG A 80 -6.93 5.72 0.02
C ARG A 80 -7.24 5.66 -1.48
N ARG A 81 -8.48 5.38 -1.89
CA ARG A 81 -8.91 5.40 -3.29
C ARG A 81 -8.92 6.81 -3.85
N GLU A 82 -9.36 7.78 -3.06
CA GLU A 82 -9.37 9.18 -3.46
C GLU A 82 -7.96 9.70 -3.82
N TRP A 83 -6.93 9.16 -3.17
CA TRP A 83 -5.54 9.48 -3.48
C TRP A 83 -4.98 8.77 -4.73
N GLN A 84 -5.64 7.75 -5.30
CA GLN A 84 -5.04 6.89 -6.33
C GLN A 84 -4.66 7.64 -7.60
N GLU A 85 -5.55 8.50 -8.10
CA GLU A 85 -5.29 9.26 -9.33
C GLU A 85 -4.15 10.25 -9.13
N ILE A 86 -4.18 11.00 -8.02
CA ILE A 86 -3.11 11.92 -7.61
C ILE A 86 -1.78 11.16 -7.45
N PHE A 87 -1.79 10.01 -6.79
CA PHE A 87 -0.62 9.17 -6.57
C PHE A 87 -0.01 8.69 -7.89
N LYS A 88 -0.85 8.30 -8.86
CA LYS A 88 -0.41 7.90 -10.21
C LYS A 88 0.30 9.05 -10.92
N VAL A 89 -0.28 10.24 -10.92
CA VAL A 89 0.32 11.43 -11.55
C VAL A 89 1.63 11.82 -10.87
N MET A 90 1.66 11.82 -9.52
CA MET A 90 2.88 12.13 -8.76
C MET A 90 4.00 11.12 -9.01
N ASN A 91 3.67 9.83 -9.20
CA ASN A 91 4.64 8.81 -9.60
C ASN A 91 5.21 9.09 -11.00
N THR A 92 4.37 9.43 -11.98
CA THR A 92 4.83 9.80 -13.33
C THR A 92 5.77 11.01 -13.32
N LYS A 93 5.61 11.92 -12.36
CA LYS A 93 6.44 13.12 -12.19
C LYS A 93 7.64 12.92 -11.25
N ASN A 94 7.95 11.69 -10.84
CA ASN A 94 9.08 11.34 -9.97
C ASN A 94 9.09 12.03 -8.59
N LEU A 95 7.92 12.41 -8.05
CA LEU A 95 7.80 13.05 -6.73
C LEU A 95 7.94 12.08 -5.53
N GLN A 96 8.16 10.80 -5.82
CA GLN A 96 8.30 9.72 -4.84
C GLN A 96 7.16 9.69 -3.79
N PRO A 97 5.89 9.67 -4.23
CA PRO A 97 4.77 9.68 -3.30
C PRO A 97 4.72 8.40 -2.44
N ARG A 98 4.25 8.57 -1.21
CA ARG A 98 4.07 7.52 -0.20
C ARG A 98 2.71 7.70 0.46
N LEU A 99 1.96 6.59 0.59
CA LEU A 99 0.66 6.60 1.23
C LEU A 99 0.76 5.99 2.63
N LEU A 100 0.87 6.86 3.64
CA LEU A 100 1.04 6.50 5.04
C LEU A 100 -0.30 6.14 5.69
N TYR A 101 -0.24 5.37 6.77
CA TYR A 101 -1.43 5.03 7.55
C TYR A 101 -1.97 6.27 8.29
N PRO A 102 -3.30 6.46 8.40
CA PRO A 102 -4.36 5.66 7.78
C PRO A 102 -4.51 5.92 6.27
N ALA A 103 -4.60 7.18 5.84
CA ALA A 103 -4.69 7.56 4.42
C ALA A 103 -4.00 8.92 4.16
N LYS A 104 -2.75 9.08 4.60
CA LYS A 104 -2.00 10.34 4.43
C LYS A 104 -1.10 10.27 3.21
N LEU A 105 -1.23 11.23 2.29
CA LEU A 105 -0.35 11.36 1.14
C LEU A 105 0.91 12.13 1.54
N SER A 106 2.08 11.54 1.32
CA SER A 106 3.37 12.17 1.56
C SER A 106 4.22 12.14 0.30
N PHE A 107 4.95 13.21 0.01
CA PHE A 107 5.88 13.25 -1.13
C PHE A 107 7.01 14.24 -0.85
N ARG A 108 8.10 14.11 -1.61
CA ARG A 108 9.27 14.99 -1.50
C ARG A 108 9.14 16.16 -2.46
N ILE A 109 9.28 17.38 -1.95
CA ILE A 109 9.31 18.61 -2.74
C ILE A 109 10.35 19.57 -2.15
N GLU A 110 11.20 20.15 -2.99
CA GLU A 110 12.25 21.10 -2.57
C GLU A 110 13.11 20.57 -1.40
N GLY A 111 13.47 19.29 -1.45
CA GLY A 111 14.27 18.64 -0.42
C GLY A 111 13.51 18.27 0.86
N GLN A 112 12.31 18.80 1.10
CA GLN A 112 11.48 18.51 2.27
C GLN A 112 10.42 17.44 1.97
N ILE A 113 10.09 16.63 2.99
CA ILE A 113 8.97 15.70 2.92
C ILE A 113 7.75 16.40 3.51
N LYS A 114 6.70 16.56 2.70
CA LYS A 114 5.39 17.08 3.15
C LYS A 114 4.40 15.93 3.25
N SER A 115 3.41 16.07 4.13
CA SER A 115 2.36 15.07 4.35
C SER A 115 1.01 15.74 4.51
N PHE A 116 0.00 15.22 3.83
CA PHE A 116 -1.36 15.74 3.77
C PHE A 116 -2.35 14.64 4.17
N ILE A 117 -3.35 15.00 4.97
CA ILE A 117 -4.38 14.06 5.42
C ILE A 117 -5.53 14.03 4.42
N ASP A 118 -5.84 15.19 3.88
CA ASP A 118 -7.02 15.55 3.10
C ASP A 118 -6.62 16.26 1.80
N LYS A 119 -7.50 16.16 0.80
CA LYS A 119 -7.31 16.82 -0.49
C LYS A 119 -7.38 18.34 -0.38
N GLU A 120 -8.14 18.88 0.56
CA GLU A 120 -8.32 20.32 0.75
C GLU A 120 -7.00 21.00 1.14
N LYS A 121 -6.28 20.49 2.15
CA LYS A 121 -4.95 21.01 2.50
C LYS A 121 -3.92 20.84 1.38
N LEU A 122 -4.06 19.79 0.57
CA LEU A 122 -3.24 19.67 -0.64
C LEU A 122 -3.57 20.79 -1.63
N LYS A 123 -4.87 21.08 -1.87
CA LYS A 123 -5.32 22.18 -2.75
C LYS A 123 -4.83 23.55 -2.29
N GLU A 124 -4.87 23.82 -0.99
CA GLU A 124 -4.29 25.05 -0.44
C GLU A 124 -2.79 25.12 -0.71
N PHE A 125 -2.07 24.03 -0.47
CA PHE A 125 -0.62 23.97 -0.65
C PHE A 125 -0.19 24.13 -2.10
N ILE A 126 -0.83 23.45 -3.06
CA ILE A 126 -0.49 23.60 -4.48
C ILE A 126 -0.78 25.00 -5.01
N THR A 127 -1.76 25.72 -4.44
CA THR A 127 -2.12 27.07 -4.91
C THR A 127 -0.96 28.04 -4.68
N THR A 128 -0.15 27.80 -3.65
CA THR A 128 1.08 28.55 -3.38
C THR A 128 2.25 28.17 -4.31
N LYS A 129 2.11 27.10 -5.11
CA LYS A 129 3.19 26.52 -5.93
C LYS A 129 2.73 26.26 -7.38
N PRO A 130 2.92 27.22 -8.30
CA PRO A 130 2.39 27.14 -9.66
C PRO A 130 2.86 25.90 -10.43
N GLY A 131 4.13 25.49 -10.27
CA GLY A 131 4.66 24.28 -10.92
C GLY A 131 3.97 22.99 -10.45
N LEU A 132 3.58 22.90 -9.17
CA LEU A 132 2.88 21.74 -8.63
C LEU A 132 1.40 21.75 -9.00
N TYR A 133 0.79 22.94 -9.04
CA TYR A 133 -0.59 23.13 -9.51
C TYR A 133 -0.76 22.65 -10.95
N GLU A 134 0.12 23.10 -11.86
CA GLU A 134 0.08 22.69 -13.27
C GLU A 134 0.20 21.18 -13.47
N MET A 135 0.97 20.50 -12.61
CA MET A 135 1.11 19.04 -12.68
C MET A 135 -0.13 18.28 -12.21
N LEU A 136 -0.88 18.84 -11.27
CA LEU A 136 -1.98 18.13 -10.59
C LEU A 136 -3.38 18.64 -10.97
N LYS A 137 -3.50 19.75 -11.71
CA LYS A 137 -4.79 20.39 -12.05
C LYS A 137 -5.83 19.46 -12.70
N GLY A 138 -5.41 18.39 -13.36
CA GLY A 138 -6.32 17.41 -13.99
C GLY A 138 -6.85 16.31 -13.07
N VAL A 139 -6.39 16.22 -11.82
CA VAL A 139 -6.73 15.14 -10.87
C VAL A 139 -7.20 15.64 -9.50
N LEU A 140 -7.40 16.96 -9.37
CA LEU A 140 -7.75 17.64 -8.11
C LEU A 140 -9.22 18.05 -8.05
#